data_AF-A0A9E5GW33-F1
#
_entry.id   AF-A0A9E5GW33-F1
#
_cell.length_a   1.000
_cell.length_b   1.000
_cell.length_c   1.000
_cell.angle_alpha   90.00
_cell.angle_beta   90.00
_cell.angle_gamma   90.00
#
_symmetry.space_group_name_H-M   'P 1'
#
loop_
_entity.id
_entity.type
_entity.pdbx_description
1 polymer ?
#
loop_
_entity_poly.entity_id
_entity_poly.type
_entity_poly.pdbx_seq_one_letter_code
_entity_poly.pdbx_strand_id
1 'polypeptide(L)'
;MGGILPIATTAIQAFQTVGQAAAAIAPVAGVVTRGANFLSGDNTSQRVDTRQLNQNQQLQEQIAAEKAALEKQELSLKAGAAEKARREALKRAVARQRANFGSSGVSVNDGSSEAVLLGLFDESEFDKTERERLDSLKVAAIDQGLNQQKRVNTLQRAQLQQTQKLKSQINPFDAAKEFLEIF
;
A
#
# COMPACT_ATOMS: atom_id res chain seq x y z
N MET A 1 -37.44 14.33 27.17
CA MET A 1 -36.53 13.16 27.25
C MET A 1 -36.73 12.40 25.96
N GLY A 2 -35.86 12.43 24.96
CA GLY A 2 -34.40 12.38 24.96
C GLY A 2 -34.09 11.31 23.91
N GLY A 3 -34.06 11.72 22.63
CA GLY A 3 -33.93 10.81 21.49
C GLY A 3 -32.53 10.21 21.41
N ILE A 4 -32.47 8.91 21.10
CA ILE A 4 -31.24 8.20 20.81
C ILE A 4 -31.48 7.34 19.57
N LEU A 5 -30.82 7.71 18.49
CA LEU A 5 -30.44 6.85 17.36
C LEU A 5 -28.91 7.03 17.21
N PRO A 6 -28.21 6.22 16.40
CA PRO A 6 -28.05 4.77 16.42
C PRO A 6 -26.54 4.39 16.40
N ILE A 7 -26.15 3.17 16.79
CA ILE A 7 -24.81 2.64 16.44
C ILE A 7 -25.02 1.39 15.62
N ALA A 8 -24.85 1.54 14.31
CA ALA A 8 -24.94 0.48 13.33
C ALA A 8 -23.79 -0.53 13.52
N THR A 9 -24.17 -1.75 13.87
CA THR A 9 -23.32 -2.94 13.89
C THR A 9 -22.92 -3.32 12.45
N THR A 10 -21.78 -2.82 11.97
CA THR A 10 -21.19 -3.24 10.67
C THR A 10 -19.67 -3.42 10.80
N ALA A 11 -19.25 -4.28 11.73
CA ALA A 11 -17.84 -4.53 11.98
C ALA A 11 -17.49 -6.03 12.02
N ILE A 12 -18.01 -6.87 11.13
CA ILE A 12 -17.48 -8.24 10.92
C ILE A 12 -17.72 -8.71 9.47
N GLN A 13 -17.00 -8.17 8.48
CA GLN A 13 -16.81 -8.84 7.16
C GLN A 13 -15.47 -8.45 6.49
N ALA A 14 -14.38 -8.33 7.25
CA ALA A 14 -13.05 -8.02 6.71
C ALA A 14 -12.07 -9.22 6.83
N PHE A 15 -12.50 -10.44 6.48
CA PHE A 15 -11.67 -11.65 6.68
C PHE A 15 -11.72 -12.72 5.57
N GLN A 16 -12.14 -12.42 4.33
CA GLN A 16 -12.23 -13.44 3.26
C GLN A 16 -11.59 -13.11 1.90
N THR A 17 -10.59 -12.24 1.80
CA THR A 17 -9.89 -11.98 0.52
C THR A 17 -8.39 -12.23 0.55
N VAL A 18 -7.95 -13.30 1.21
CA VAL A 18 -6.55 -13.81 1.11
C VAL A 18 -6.39 -14.86 -0.02
N GLY A 19 -7.41 -15.12 -0.84
CA GLY A 19 -7.43 -16.25 -1.78
C GLY A 19 -7.44 -15.97 -3.28
N GLN A 20 -7.27 -14.73 -3.76
CA GLN A 20 -7.37 -14.43 -5.21
C GLN A 20 -6.32 -13.41 -5.68
N ALA A 21 -5.05 -13.83 -5.73
CA ALA A 21 -3.97 -13.06 -6.36
C ALA A 21 -3.40 -13.76 -7.61
N ALA A 22 -4.18 -14.63 -8.27
CA ALA A 22 -3.72 -15.39 -9.43
C ALA A 22 -4.84 -15.63 -10.47
N ALA A 23 -5.34 -14.57 -11.14
CA ALA A 23 -6.20 -14.74 -12.33
C ALA A 23 -6.33 -13.49 -13.23
N ALA A 24 -5.37 -12.57 -13.25
CA ALA A 24 -5.43 -11.38 -14.13
C ALA A 24 -4.36 -11.41 -15.24
N ILE A 25 -4.29 -12.53 -15.97
CA ILE A 25 -3.61 -12.60 -17.27
C ILE A 25 -4.48 -13.45 -18.21
N ALA A 26 -5.34 -12.79 -18.98
CA ALA A 26 -5.87 -13.33 -20.25
C ALA A 26 -6.29 -12.18 -21.18
N PRO A 27 -6.17 -12.33 -22.52
CA PRO A 27 -6.03 -11.23 -23.47
C PRO A 27 -7.31 -10.91 -24.27
N VAL A 28 -7.42 -9.65 -24.67
CA VAL A 28 -7.99 -9.09 -25.92
C VAL A 28 -9.00 -9.96 -26.70
N ALA A 29 -10.31 -9.72 -26.54
CA ALA A 29 -11.35 -10.36 -27.38
C ALA A 29 -12.62 -9.51 -27.62
N GLY A 30 -12.56 -8.17 -27.66
CA GLY A 30 -13.79 -7.36 -27.78
C GLY A 30 -13.72 -6.01 -28.49
N VAL A 31 -12.67 -5.70 -29.27
CA VAL A 31 -12.44 -4.33 -29.81
C VAL A 31 -12.75 -4.18 -31.31
N VAL A 32 -13.26 -5.20 -32.00
CA VAL A 32 -13.36 -5.16 -33.48
C VAL A 32 -14.68 -4.56 -34.02
N THR A 33 -15.73 -4.36 -33.22
CA THR A 33 -17.06 -3.97 -33.74
C THR A 33 -17.42 -2.48 -33.68
N ARG A 34 -16.45 -1.58 -33.47
CA ARG A 34 -16.71 -0.13 -33.26
C ARG A 34 -16.12 0.79 -34.35
N GLY A 35 -16.07 0.32 -35.60
CA GLY A 35 -15.35 0.96 -36.70
C GLY A 35 -16.09 2.01 -37.55
N ALA A 36 -17.34 2.39 -37.28
CA ALA A 36 -18.11 3.22 -38.22
C ALA A 36 -18.35 4.69 -37.82
N ASN A 37 -18.06 5.12 -36.59
CA ASN A 37 -18.43 6.48 -36.11
C ASN A 37 -17.23 7.39 -35.79
N PHE A 38 -16.02 7.08 -36.27
CA PHE A 38 -14.78 7.74 -35.85
C PHE A 38 -14.31 8.91 -36.71
N LEU A 39 -15.04 9.30 -37.77
CA LEU A 39 -14.52 10.20 -38.81
C LEU A 39 -14.93 11.68 -38.69
N SER A 40 -15.74 12.07 -37.70
CA SER A 40 -16.25 13.45 -37.63
C SER A 40 -16.28 14.02 -36.22
N GLY A 41 -15.12 14.53 -35.76
CA GLY A 41 -15.03 15.47 -34.62
C GLY A 41 -13.95 15.16 -33.58
N ASP A 42 -12.66 15.29 -33.93
CA ASP A 42 -11.59 14.67 -33.11
C ASP A 42 -10.41 15.57 -32.66
N ASN A 43 -10.63 16.88 -32.47
CA ASN A 43 -9.63 17.78 -31.86
C ASN A 43 -10.02 18.32 -30.46
N THR A 44 -11.32 18.50 -30.18
CA THR A 44 -11.79 18.98 -28.86
C THR A 44 -11.92 17.83 -27.86
N SER A 45 -12.35 16.65 -28.32
CA SER A 45 -12.53 15.42 -27.53
C SER A 45 -11.20 14.92 -26.95
N GLN A 46 -10.14 14.87 -27.77
CA GLN A 46 -8.79 14.43 -27.33
C GLN A 46 -8.16 15.35 -26.25
N ARG A 47 -8.51 16.65 -26.23
CA ARG A 47 -8.00 17.60 -25.21
C ARG A 47 -8.75 17.48 -23.88
N VAL A 48 -10.00 17.04 -23.90
CA VAL A 48 -10.80 16.79 -22.69
C VAL A 48 -10.34 15.50 -22.02
N ASP A 49 -10.09 14.45 -22.80
CA ASP A 49 -9.63 13.15 -22.29
C ASP A 49 -8.27 13.24 -21.58
N THR A 50 -7.32 14.00 -22.13
CA THR A 50 -5.98 14.15 -21.54
C THR A 50 -6.00 14.96 -20.25
N ARG A 51 -6.87 15.98 -20.13
CA ARG A 51 -7.03 16.74 -18.88
C ARG A 51 -7.72 15.92 -17.79
N GLN A 52 -8.76 15.19 -18.14
CA GLN A 52 -9.46 14.30 -17.20
C GLN A 52 -8.54 13.19 -16.70
N LEU A 53 -7.74 12.59 -17.59
CA LEU A 53 -6.77 11.57 -17.21
C LEU A 53 -5.70 12.11 -16.25
N ASN A 54 -5.14 13.30 -16.52
CA ASN A 54 -4.17 13.93 -15.63
C ASN A 54 -4.77 14.25 -14.25
N GLN A 55 -6.03 14.72 -14.19
CA GLN A 55 -6.73 14.95 -12.92
C GLN A 55 -6.95 13.64 -12.16
N ASN A 56 -7.39 12.59 -12.84
CA ASN A 56 -7.60 11.28 -12.21
C ASN A 56 -6.27 10.68 -11.68
N GLN A 57 -5.17 10.85 -12.39
CA GLN A 57 -3.84 10.40 -11.94
C GLN A 57 -3.38 11.17 -10.69
N GLN A 58 -3.51 12.51 -10.70
CA GLN A 58 -3.17 13.33 -9.53
C GLN A 58 -4.00 12.95 -8.30
N LEU A 59 -5.30 12.71 -8.49
CA LEU A 59 -6.20 12.33 -7.42
C LEU A 59 -5.87 10.92 -6.88
N GLN A 60 -5.52 9.98 -7.76
CA GLN A 60 -5.03 8.66 -7.34
C GLN A 60 -3.69 8.73 -6.59
N GLU A 61 -2.78 9.61 -6.99
CA GLU A 61 -1.50 9.81 -6.28
C GLU A 61 -1.73 10.40 -4.88
N GLN A 62 -2.67 11.33 -4.74
CA GLN A 62 -3.04 11.90 -3.44
C GLN A 62 -3.66 10.84 -2.53
N ILE A 63 -4.64 10.07 -3.03
CA ILE A 63 -5.26 8.98 -2.26
C ILE A 63 -4.21 7.94 -1.83
N ALA A 64 -3.31 7.57 -2.74
CA ALA A 64 -2.24 6.61 -2.42
C ALA A 64 -1.29 7.15 -1.34
N ALA A 65 -0.92 8.43 -1.43
CA ALA A 65 -0.06 9.08 -0.44
C ALA A 65 -0.74 9.18 0.94
N GLU A 66 -2.02 9.56 0.97
CA GLU A 66 -2.82 9.63 2.21
C GLU A 66 -2.97 8.26 2.84
N LYS A 67 -3.29 7.23 2.05
CA LYS A 67 -3.39 5.85 2.50
C LYS A 67 -2.07 5.36 3.09
N ALA A 68 -0.95 5.60 2.40
CA ALA A 68 0.37 5.23 2.89
C ALA A 68 0.73 5.96 4.20
N ALA A 69 0.37 7.24 4.33
CA ALA A 69 0.59 8.00 5.56
C ALA A 69 -0.24 7.43 6.72
N LEU A 70 -1.51 7.07 6.47
CA LEU A 70 -2.39 6.44 7.44
C LEU A 70 -1.87 5.07 7.86
N GLU A 71 -1.45 4.23 6.91
CA GLU A 71 -0.89 2.90 7.19
C GLU A 71 0.39 3.01 8.04
N LYS A 72 1.26 3.99 7.76
CA LYS A 72 2.45 4.26 8.59
C LYS A 72 2.09 4.72 10.00
N GLN A 73 1.08 5.57 10.13
CA GLN A 73 0.59 6.03 11.44
C GLN A 73 0.00 4.86 12.24
N GLU A 74 -0.81 4.02 11.61
CA GLU A 74 -1.37 2.82 12.22
C GLU A 74 -0.26 1.87 12.68
N LEU A 75 0.78 1.68 11.85
CA LEU A 75 1.94 0.87 12.19
C LEU A 75 2.66 1.40 13.44
N SER A 76 2.88 2.73 13.51
CA SER A 76 3.49 3.36 14.68
C SER A 76 2.65 3.18 15.96
N LEU A 77 1.33 3.28 15.86
CA LEU A 77 0.44 3.06 17.00
C LEU A 77 0.47 1.59 17.45
N LYS A 78 0.45 0.66 16.50
CA LYS A 78 0.57 -0.78 16.79
C LYS A 78 1.90 -1.12 17.44
N ALA A 79 3.00 -0.54 16.96
CA ALA A 79 4.33 -0.72 17.56
C ALA A 79 4.35 -0.22 19.02
N GLY A 80 3.78 0.95 19.29
CA GLY A 80 3.68 1.50 20.65
C GLY A 80 2.82 0.63 21.59
N ALA A 81 1.70 0.10 21.11
CA ALA A 81 0.87 -0.82 21.89
C ALA A 81 1.57 -2.16 22.15
N ALA A 82 2.24 -2.71 21.13
CA ALA A 82 2.99 -3.96 21.23
C ALA A 82 4.15 -3.87 22.24
N GLU A 83 4.86 -2.73 22.28
CA GLU A 83 5.94 -2.51 23.24
C GLU A 83 5.43 -2.44 24.68
N LYS A 84 4.28 -1.79 24.92
CA LYS A 84 3.63 -1.80 26.24
C LYS A 84 3.26 -3.22 26.66
N ALA A 85 2.62 -3.98 25.78
CA ALA A 85 2.23 -5.35 26.03
C ALA A 85 3.44 -6.26 26.32
N ARG A 86 4.55 -6.07 25.58
CA ARG A 86 5.82 -6.78 25.80
C ARG A 86 6.37 -6.52 27.21
N ARG A 87 6.48 -5.24 27.61
CA ARG A 87 7.00 -4.88 28.95
C ARG A 87 6.14 -5.44 30.07
N GLU A 88 4.83 -5.41 29.92
CA GLU A 88 3.90 -6.00 30.90
C GLU A 88 4.00 -7.52 30.96
N ALA A 89 4.18 -8.19 29.82
CA ALA A 89 4.42 -9.63 29.77
C ALA A 89 5.75 -10.00 30.44
N LEU A 90 6.84 -9.28 30.12
CA LEU A 90 8.15 -9.48 30.73
C LEU A 90 8.09 -9.28 32.25
N LYS A 91 7.46 -8.19 32.72
CA LYS A 91 7.28 -7.94 34.16
C LYS A 91 6.53 -9.09 34.84
N ARG A 92 5.47 -9.61 34.22
CA ARG A 92 4.71 -10.76 34.74
C ARG A 92 5.54 -12.04 34.74
N ALA A 93 6.31 -12.30 33.69
CA ALA A 93 7.18 -13.48 33.59
C ALA A 93 8.27 -13.45 34.68
N VAL A 94 8.95 -12.31 34.84
CA VAL A 94 9.95 -12.10 35.90
C VAL A 94 9.33 -12.28 37.29
N ALA A 95 8.14 -11.73 37.53
CA ALA A 95 7.46 -11.88 38.82
C ALA A 95 7.11 -13.34 39.13
N ARG A 96 6.59 -14.09 38.14
CA ARG A 96 6.31 -15.53 38.27
C ARG A 96 7.57 -16.32 38.55
N GLN A 97 8.65 -16.03 37.83
CA GLN A 97 9.91 -16.74 38.01
C GLN A 97 10.51 -16.49 39.40
N ARG A 98 10.48 -15.24 39.89
CA ARG A 98 10.89 -14.90 41.26
C ARG A 98 10.04 -15.59 42.32
N ALA A 99 8.71 -15.66 42.12
CA ALA A 99 7.83 -16.38 43.03
C ALA A 99 8.14 -17.88 43.09
N ASN A 100 8.42 -18.51 41.95
CA ASN A 100 8.81 -19.92 41.86
C ASN A 100 10.16 -20.20 42.52
N PHE A 101 11.14 -19.32 42.36
CA PHE A 101 12.43 -19.46 43.06
C PHE A 101 12.25 -19.34 44.57
N GLY A 102 11.47 -18.35 45.02
CA GLY A 102 11.16 -18.17 46.43
C GLY A 102 10.41 -19.37 47.06
N SER A 103 9.47 -19.98 46.33
CA SER A 103 8.77 -21.18 46.81
C SER A 103 9.64 -22.44 46.82
N SER A 104 10.63 -22.52 45.94
CA SER A 104 11.57 -23.65 45.84
C SER A 104 12.76 -23.55 46.80
N GLY A 105 12.84 -22.47 47.60
CA GLY A 105 13.98 -22.21 48.49
C GLY A 105 15.27 -21.82 47.77
N VAL A 106 15.20 -21.52 46.47
CA VAL A 106 16.34 -21.08 45.66
C VAL A 106 16.46 -19.57 45.81
N SER A 107 17.65 -19.09 46.16
CA SER A 107 17.89 -17.66 46.26
C SER A 107 17.88 -17.03 44.88
N VAL A 108 17.29 -15.84 44.75
CA VAL A 108 17.35 -15.05 43.51
C VAL A 108 18.78 -14.56 43.21
N ASN A 109 19.68 -14.67 44.20
CA ASN A 109 21.10 -14.31 44.09
C ASN A 109 21.99 -15.52 43.73
N ASP A 110 21.42 -16.71 43.53
CA ASP A 110 22.17 -17.84 43.00
C ASP A 110 22.38 -17.67 41.49
N GLY A 111 23.59 -17.95 40.99
CA GLY A 111 23.93 -17.70 39.58
C GLY A 111 22.98 -18.37 38.57
N SER A 112 22.39 -19.51 38.92
CA SER A 112 21.41 -20.21 38.08
C SER A 112 20.07 -19.50 37.97
N SER A 113 19.60 -18.83 39.02
CA SER A 113 18.32 -18.11 39.01
C SER A 113 18.43 -16.78 38.29
N GLU A 114 19.57 -16.10 38.43
CA GLU A 114 19.92 -14.90 37.66
C GLU A 114 20.06 -15.19 36.15
N ALA A 115 20.69 -16.31 35.77
CA ALA A 115 20.82 -16.70 34.37
C ALA A 115 19.47 -16.90 33.67
N VAL A 116 18.47 -17.46 34.36
CA VAL A 116 17.11 -17.62 33.80
C VAL A 116 16.43 -16.27 33.61
N LEU A 117 16.57 -15.35 34.57
CA LEU A 117 16.00 -14.00 34.46
C LEU A 117 16.67 -13.20 33.35
N LEU A 118 17.98 -13.34 33.17
CA LEU A 118 18.72 -12.76 32.06
C LEU A 118 18.23 -13.33 30.73
N GLY A 119 18.06 -14.66 30.63
CA GLY A 119 17.52 -15.30 29.43
C GLY A 119 16.14 -14.78 29.03
N LEU A 120 15.24 -14.53 30.00
CA LEU A 120 13.93 -13.92 29.73
C LEU A 120 14.04 -12.49 29.18
N PHE A 121 15.06 -11.73 29.61
CA PHE A 121 15.31 -10.40 29.08
C PHE A 121 15.86 -10.47 27.66
N ASP A 122 16.84 -11.35 27.42
CA ASP A 122 17.44 -11.56 26.10
C ASP A 122 16.41 -12.02 25.07
N GLU A 123 15.55 -12.97 25.44
CA GLU A 123 14.44 -13.42 24.59
C GLU A 123 13.48 -12.26 24.28
N SER A 124 13.20 -11.40 25.26
CA SER A 124 12.35 -10.23 25.06
C SER A 124 12.97 -9.17 24.14
N GLU A 125 14.29 -8.97 24.19
CA GLU A 125 15.00 -8.05 23.30
C GLU A 125 15.17 -8.64 21.88
N PHE A 126 15.32 -9.95 21.75
CA PHE A 126 15.27 -10.64 20.47
C PHE A 126 13.91 -10.43 19.79
N ASP A 127 12.82 -10.69 20.52
CA ASP A 127 11.45 -10.46 20.03
C ASP A 127 11.21 -9.02 19.60
N LYS A 128 11.73 -8.05 20.36
CA LYS A 128 11.65 -6.63 20.02
C LYS A 128 12.39 -6.34 18.72
N THR A 129 13.63 -6.80 18.59
CA THR A 129 14.46 -6.59 17.40
C THR A 129 13.81 -7.15 16.14
N GLU A 130 13.28 -8.38 16.22
CA GLU A 130 12.60 -9.01 15.08
C GLU A 130 11.34 -8.23 14.68
N ARG A 131 10.56 -7.74 15.66
CA ARG A 131 9.40 -6.89 15.37
C ARG A 131 9.79 -5.56 14.73
N GLU A 132 10.81 -4.89 15.24
CA GLU A 132 11.34 -3.64 14.65
C GLU A 132 11.81 -3.87 13.21
N ARG A 133 12.47 -5.00 12.95
CA ARG A 133 12.85 -5.41 11.60
C ARG A 133 11.63 -5.59 10.69
N LEU A 134 10.61 -6.32 11.15
CA LEU A 134 9.38 -6.52 10.38
C LEU A 134 8.63 -5.20 10.11
N ASP A 135 8.58 -4.30 11.08
CA ASP A 135 7.94 -3.00 10.91
C ASP A 135 8.72 -2.12 9.93
N SER A 136 10.06 -2.12 10.00
CA SER A 136 10.90 -1.45 9.01
C SER A 136 10.67 -1.98 7.59
N LEU A 137 10.50 -3.31 7.45
CA LEU A 137 10.21 -3.94 6.17
C LEU A 137 8.83 -3.53 5.62
N LYS A 138 7.81 -3.42 6.49
CA LYS A 138 6.48 -2.93 6.09
C LYS A 138 6.54 -1.49 5.60
N VAL A 139 7.26 -0.61 6.32
CA VAL A 139 7.45 0.78 5.88
C VAL A 139 8.13 0.83 4.51
N ALA A 140 9.20 0.06 4.33
CA ALA A 140 9.90 -0.03 3.06
C ALA A 140 9.00 -0.54 1.92
N ALA A 141 8.14 -1.52 2.19
CA ALA A 141 7.18 -2.05 1.22
C ALA A 141 6.13 -0.99 0.81
N ILE A 142 5.62 -0.21 1.77
CA ILE A 142 4.69 0.90 1.49
C ILE A 142 5.36 1.94 0.57
N ASP A 143 6.61 2.31 0.87
CA ASP A 143 7.36 3.27 0.07
C ASP A 143 7.69 2.73 -1.33
N GLN A 144 8.05 1.46 -1.43
CA GLN A 144 8.27 0.79 -2.71
C GLN A 144 6.99 0.79 -3.56
N GLY A 145 5.83 0.49 -2.97
CA GLY A 145 4.54 0.52 -3.64
C GLY A 145 4.20 1.89 -4.19
N LEU A 146 4.36 2.95 -3.38
CA LEU A 146 4.18 4.34 -3.82
C LEU A 146 5.10 4.72 -4.98
N ASN A 147 6.38 4.37 -4.87
CA ASN A 147 7.36 4.66 -5.93
C ASN A 147 7.05 3.90 -7.22
N GLN A 148 6.58 2.66 -7.13
CA GLN A 148 6.17 1.89 -8.29
C GLN A 148 4.95 2.50 -8.97
N GLN A 149 3.95 2.95 -8.21
CA GLN A 149 2.77 3.63 -8.76
C GLN A 149 3.15 4.93 -9.48
N LYS A 150 4.01 5.76 -8.88
CA LYS A 150 4.54 6.97 -9.52
C LYS A 150 5.30 6.67 -10.82
N ARG A 151 6.09 5.58 -10.84
CA ARG A 151 6.78 5.14 -12.06
C ARG A 151 5.80 4.73 -13.16
N VAL A 152 4.73 4.00 -12.82
CA VAL A 152 3.69 3.64 -13.81
C VAL A 152 2.99 4.88 -14.35
N ASN A 153 2.60 5.82 -13.49
CA ASN A 153 1.94 7.07 -13.92
C ASN A 153 2.85 7.92 -14.82
N THR A 154 4.13 8.06 -14.47
CA THR A 154 5.10 8.79 -15.30
C THR A 154 5.34 8.14 -16.65
N LEU A 155 5.42 6.81 -16.72
CA LEU A 155 5.54 6.06 -17.96
C LEU A 155 4.29 6.22 -18.84
N GLN A 156 3.09 6.08 -18.27
CA GLN A 156 1.83 6.30 -19.00
C GLN A 156 1.75 7.72 -19.56
N ARG A 157 2.15 8.72 -18.78
CA ARG A 157 2.21 10.12 -19.23
C ARG A 157 3.18 10.31 -20.39
N ALA A 158 4.36 9.69 -20.33
CA ALA A 158 5.35 9.75 -21.41
C ALA A 158 4.82 9.08 -22.70
N GLN A 159 4.16 7.92 -22.59
CA GLN A 159 3.57 7.21 -23.73
C GLN A 159 2.47 8.05 -24.40
N LEU A 160 1.61 8.70 -23.63
CA LEU A 160 0.56 9.57 -24.17
C LEU A 160 1.12 10.80 -24.89
N GLN A 161 2.19 11.40 -24.36
CA GLN A 161 2.86 12.51 -25.04
C GLN A 161 3.51 12.04 -26.35
N GLN A 162 4.08 10.84 -26.37
CA GLN A 162 4.68 10.27 -27.57
C GLN A 162 3.63 9.94 -28.64
N THR A 163 2.50 9.33 -28.28
CA THR A 163 1.42 9.05 -29.23
C THR A 163 0.80 10.33 -29.79
N GLN A 164 0.68 11.38 -28.98
CA GLN A 164 0.25 12.71 -29.46
C GLN A 164 1.25 13.31 -30.45
N LYS A 165 2.56 13.25 -30.15
CA LYS A 165 3.60 13.72 -31.08
C LYS A 165 3.56 12.96 -32.41
N LEU A 166 3.44 11.62 -32.37
CA LEU A 166 3.35 10.80 -33.58
C LEU A 166 2.11 11.13 -34.41
N LYS A 167 0.93 11.23 -33.79
CA LYS A 167 -0.30 11.66 -34.50
C LYS A 167 -0.14 13.04 -35.13
N SER A 168 0.43 14.00 -34.40
CA SER A 168 0.67 15.36 -34.93
C SER A 168 1.68 15.42 -36.06
N GLN A 169 2.59 14.44 -36.18
CA GLN A 169 3.56 14.34 -37.27
C GLN A 169 3.02 13.59 -38.48
N ILE A 170 2.12 12.62 -38.30
CA ILE A 170 1.49 11.88 -39.42
C ILE A 170 0.48 12.76 -40.17
N ASN A 171 -0.34 13.53 -39.45
CA ASN A 171 -1.33 14.44 -40.05
C ASN A 171 -0.77 15.44 -41.09
N PRO A 172 0.41 16.10 -40.90
CA PRO A 172 0.98 16.98 -41.93
C PRO A 172 1.55 16.23 -43.13
N PHE A 173 1.95 14.96 -42.99
CA PHE A 173 2.36 14.16 -44.15
C PHE A 173 1.15 13.74 -45.00
N ASP A 174 0.01 13.42 -44.39
CA ASP A 174 -1.24 13.17 -45.13
C ASP A 174 -1.76 14.46 -45.80
N ALA A 175 -1.74 15.60 -45.10
CA ALA A 175 -2.12 16.88 -45.70
C ALA A 175 -1.21 17.30 -46.87
N ALA A 176 0.09 17.00 -46.80
CA ALA A 176 1.02 17.25 -47.89
C ALA A 176 0.82 16.29 -49.08
N LYS A 177 0.35 15.07 -48.83
CA LYS A 177 0.03 14.09 -49.86
C LYS A 177 -1.25 14.45 -50.63
N GLU A 178 -2.30 14.86 -49.93
CA GLU A 178 -3.51 15.41 -50.55
C GLU A 178 -3.21 16.64 -51.41
N PHE A 179 -2.28 17.51 -50.96
CA PHE A 179 -1.88 18.68 -51.74
C PHE A 179 -1.11 18.33 -53.03
N LEU A 180 -0.41 17.19 -53.04
CA LEU A 180 0.32 16.67 -54.20
C LEU A 180 -0.54 15.84 -55.16
N GLU A 181 -1.69 15.31 -54.72
CA GLU A 181 -2.65 14.61 -55.60
C GLU A 181 -3.63 15.55 -56.32
N ILE A 182 -3.71 16.83 -55.91
CA ILE A 182 -4.55 17.87 -56.55
C ILE A 182 -3.83 18.58 -57.71
N PHE A 183 -2.51 18.46 -57.81
CA PHE A 183 -1.69 19.01 -58.92
C PHE A 183 -1.15 17.91 -59.82
#